data_AF-A0A2G2K0D0-F1
#
_entry.id   AF-A0A2G2K0D0-F1
#
_cell.length_a   1.000
_cell.length_b   1.000
_cell.length_c   1.000
_cell.angle_alpha   90.00
_cell.angle_beta   90.00
_cell.angle_gamma   90.00
#
_symmetry.space_group_name_H-M   'P 1'
#
loop_
_entity.id
_entity.type
_entity.pdbx_description
1 polymer ?
#
loop_
_entity_poly.entity_id
_entity_poly.type
_entity_poly.pdbx_seq_one_letter_code
_entity_poly.pdbx_strand_id
1 'polypeptide(L)' 'MYELGQGVAQNYVEAANWYGKAAKQGLANAEYNLGSMYERGAGFPIDTRRASLWYGKAALKGLETAAKAFRRLKAASQQK' A
#
# COMPACT_ATOMS: atom_id res chain seq x y z
N MET A 1 -1.60 -30.91 10.25
CA MET A 1 -1.04 -29.68 10.84
C MET A 1 -0.71 -28.77 9.68
N TYR A 2 -1.65 -27.90 9.27
CA TYR A 2 -1.51 -27.03 8.09
C TYR A 2 -0.80 -25.75 8.51
N GLU A 3 0.51 -25.74 8.36
CA GLU A 3 1.36 -24.59 8.65
C GLU A 3 1.06 -23.44 7.68
N LEU A 4 0.53 -22.35 8.25
CA LEU A 4 0.71 -20.95 7.84
C LEU A 4 0.38 -20.58 6.37
N GLY A 5 -0.86 -20.12 6.17
CA GLY A 5 -1.09 -18.89 5.39
C GLY A 5 -1.23 -18.98 3.86
N GLN A 6 -1.32 -20.17 3.26
CA GLN A 6 -1.36 -20.31 1.80
C GLN A 6 -2.72 -20.02 1.13
N GLY A 7 -3.77 -19.70 1.88
CA GLY A 7 -5.09 -19.34 1.31
C GLY A 7 -5.26 -17.85 0.96
N VAL A 8 -4.34 -16.97 1.35
CA VAL A 8 -4.56 -15.51 1.30
C VAL A 8 -3.78 -14.81 0.18
N ALA A 9 -2.71 -15.44 -0.33
CA ALA A 9 -1.88 -14.89 -1.41
C ALA A 9 -2.68 -14.61 -2.69
N GLN A 10 -3.60 -15.50 -3.06
CA GLN A 10 -4.45 -15.35 -4.24
C GLN A 10 -5.38 -14.12 -4.11
N ASN A 11 -6.00 -13.95 -2.94
CA ASN A 11 -6.84 -12.81 -2.64
C ASN A 11 -6.05 -11.49 -2.61
N TYR A 12 -4.78 -11.50 -2.19
CA TYR A 12 -3.96 -10.29 -2.23
C TYR A 12 -3.61 -9.86 -3.64
N VAL A 13 -3.33 -10.78 -4.56
CA VAL A 13 -3.07 -10.41 -5.96
C VAL A 13 -4.32 -9.83 -6.61
N GLU A 14 -5.50 -10.41 -6.36
CA GLU A 14 -6.77 -9.88 -6.85
C GLU A 14 -7.12 -8.53 -6.21
N ALA A 15 -6.96 -8.40 -4.88
CA ALA A 15 -7.18 -7.15 -4.18
C ALA A 15 -6.25 -6.04 -4.68
N ALA A 16 -4.97 -6.36 -4.93
CA ALA A 16 -4.02 -5.45 -5.55
C ALA A 16 -4.50 -4.96 -6.91
N ASN A 17 -5.08 -5.84 -7.72
CA ASN A 17 -5.62 -5.49 -9.03
C ASN A 17 -6.84 -4.56 -8.89
N TRP A 18 -7.77 -4.87 -7.98
CA TRP A 18 -8.95 -4.03 -7.71
C TRP A 18 -8.58 -2.66 -7.14
N TYR A 19 -7.70 -2.60 -6.15
CA TYR A 19 -7.18 -1.33 -5.62
C TYR A 19 -6.37 -0.58 -6.67
N GLY A 20 -5.65 -1.27 -7.55
CA GLY A 20 -4.96 -0.66 -8.69
C GLY A 20 -5.93 0.03 -9.65
N LYS A 21 -7.04 -0.62 -9.99
CA LYS A 21 -8.10 -0.01 -10.83
C LYS A 21 -8.74 1.21 -10.15
N ALA A 22 -9.08 1.09 -8.87
CA ALA A 22 -9.68 2.16 -8.08
C ALA A 22 -8.70 3.33 -7.85
N ALA A 23 -7.42 3.06 -7.65
CA ALA A 23 -6.36 4.06 -7.53
C ALA A 23 -6.14 4.80 -8.86
N LYS A 24 -6.27 4.13 -10.01
CA LYS A 24 -6.25 4.78 -11.33
C LYS A 24 -7.43 5.74 -11.54
N GLN A 25 -8.58 5.46 -10.93
CA GLN A 25 -9.72 6.39 -10.90
C GLN A 25 -9.53 7.53 -9.90
N GLY A 26 -8.42 7.52 -9.15
CA GLY A 26 -8.08 8.57 -8.21
C GLY A 26 -8.78 8.46 -6.85
N LEU A 27 -9.27 7.29 -6.47
CA LEU A 27 -9.83 7.07 -5.14
C LEU A 27 -8.72 7.04 -4.08
N ALA A 28 -8.73 8.03 -3.18
CA ALA A 28 -7.71 8.19 -2.14
C ALA A 28 -7.59 6.96 -1.23
N ASN A 29 -8.71 6.33 -0.87
CA ASN A 29 -8.72 5.09 -0.07
C ASN A 29 -8.05 3.93 -0.81
N ALA A 30 -8.23 3.83 -2.13
CA ALA A 30 -7.61 2.78 -2.93
C ALA A 30 -6.11 3.02 -3.10
N GLU A 31 -5.69 4.27 -3.31
CA GLU A 31 -4.28 4.66 -3.31
C GLU A 31 -3.61 4.34 -1.97
N TYR A 32 -4.28 4.61 -0.84
CA TYR A 32 -3.79 4.22 0.50
C TYR A 32 -3.65 2.70 0.66
N ASN A 33 -4.69 1.95 0.29
CA ASN A 33 -4.65 0.49 0.39
C ASN A 33 -3.56 -0.11 -0.50
N LEU A 34 -3.39 0.41 -1.71
CA LEU A 34 -2.32 -0.03 -2.62
C LEU A 34 -0.93 0.28 -2.03
N GLY A 35 -0.76 1.44 -1.38
CA GLY A 35 0.45 1.75 -0.63
C GLY A 35 0.72 0.76 0.51
N SER A 36 -0.31 0.38 1.26
CA SER A 36 -0.20 -0.63 2.32
C SER A 36 0.15 -2.02 1.80
N MET A 37 -0.35 -2.38 0.62
CA MET A 37 -0.01 -3.66 -0.02
C MET A 37 1.47 -3.72 -0.42
N TYR A 38 2.01 -2.65 -1.00
CA TYR A 38 3.45 -2.56 -1.27
C TYR A 38 4.30 -2.55 0.01
N GLU A 39 3.82 -1.94 1.09
CA GLU A 39 4.54 -1.93 2.37
C GLU A 39 4.61 -3.33 3.01
N ARG A 40 3.52 -4.10 2.94
CA ARG A 40 3.40 -5.42 3.58
C ARG A 40 3.83 -6.57 2.68
N GLY A 41 4.08 -6.32 1.40
CA GLY A 41 4.36 -7.37 0.43
C GLY A 41 3.13 -8.22 0.10
N ALA A 42 1.94 -7.63 0.17
CA ALA A 42 0.68 -8.33 -0.09
C ALA A 42 0.36 -8.24 -1.58
N GLY A 43 0.50 -9.35 -2.31
CA GLY A 43 0.27 -9.40 -3.77
C GLY A 43 1.38 -8.79 -4.62
N PHE A 44 2.38 -8.17 -3.98
CA PHE A 44 3.61 -7.66 -4.59
C PHE A 44 4.79 -7.91 -3.67
N PRO A 45 6.05 -7.88 -4.17
CA PRO A 45 7.21 -7.75 -3.31
C PRO A 45 7.15 -6.49 -2.43
N ILE A 46 7.70 -6.56 -1.22
CA ILE A 46 7.80 -5.40 -0.33
C ILE A 46 8.59 -4.28 -1.03
N ASP A 47 7.95 -3.12 -1.19
CA ASP A 47 8.54 -1.94 -1.81
C ASP A 47 8.06 -0.68 -1.07
N THR A 48 8.86 -0.25 -0.09
CA THR A 48 8.57 0.94 0.73
C THR A 48 8.64 2.23 -0.08
N ARG A 49 9.38 2.25 -1.19
CA ARG A 49 9.46 3.40 -2.10
C ARG A 49 8.15 3.56 -2.86
N ARG A 50 7.61 2.48 -3.45
CA ARG A 50 6.29 2.49 -4.08
C ARG A 50 5.19 2.75 -3.06
N ALA A 51 5.28 2.18 -1.86
CA ALA A 51 4.33 2.44 -0.78
C ALA A 51 4.24 3.93 -0.44
N SER A 52 5.39 4.59 -0.24
CA SER A 52 5.42 6.02 0.05
C SER A 52 4.89 6.89 -1.10
N LEU A 53 5.14 6.53 -2.37
CA LEU A 53 4.54 7.21 -3.51
C LEU A 53 3.01 7.16 -3.49
N TRP A 54 2.43 5.98 -3.23
CA TRP A 54 0.99 5.81 -3.17
C TRP A 54 0.37 6.51 -1.96
N TYR A 55 0.99 6.43 -0.79
CA TYR A 55 0.56 7.21 0.37
C TYR A 55 0.67 8.72 0.14
N GLY A 56 1.69 9.19 -0.57
CA GLY A 56 1.81 10.59 -0.96
C GLY A 56 0.65 11.06 -1.85
N LYS A 57 0.26 10.26 -2.85
CA LYS A 57 -0.90 10.55 -3.71
C LYS A 57 -2.21 10.62 -2.91
N ALA A 58 -2.45 9.65 -2.04
CA ALA A 58 -3.63 9.65 -1.17
C ALA A 58 -3.63 10.83 -0.19
N ALA A 59 -2.46 11.21 0.35
CA ALA A 59 -2.31 12.35 1.24
C ALA A 59 -2.62 13.68 0.54
N LEU A 60 -2.22 13.84 -0.74
CA LEU A 60 -2.55 15.03 -1.54
C LEU A 60 -4.07 15.21 -1.73
N LYS A 61 -4.85 14.14 -1.57
CA LYS A 61 -6.32 14.15 -1.65
C LYS A 61 -7.00 14.35 -0.30
N GLY A 62 -6.24 14.75 0.72
CA GLY A 62 -6.75 15.01 2.06
C GLY A 62 -6.85 13.78 2.96
N LEU A 63 -6.34 12.61 2.53
CA LEU A 63 -6.36 11.42 3.38
C LEU A 63 -5.27 11.53 4.47
N GLU A 64 -5.67 11.92 5.68
CA GLU A 64 -4.74 12.15 6.79
C GLU A 64 -4.01 10.87 7.23
N THR A 65 -4.68 9.71 7.15
CA THR A 65 -4.07 8.40 7.43
C THR A 65 -2.93 8.09 6.46
N ALA A 66 -3.10 8.43 5.17
CA ALA A 66 -2.03 8.32 4.18
C ALA A 66 -0.89 9.31 4.46
N ALA A 67 -1.21 10.55 4.87
CA ALA A 67 -0.20 11.54 5.22
C ALA A 67 0.68 11.07 6.38
N LYS A 68 0.07 10.46 7.41
CA LYS A 68 0.79 9.86 8.54
C LYS A 68 1.68 8.70 8.08
N ALA A 69 1.14 7.79 7.26
CA ALA A 69 1.90 6.65 6.72
C ALA A 69 3.08 7.10 5.84
N PHE A 70 2.87 8.10 4.98
CA PHE A 70 3.90 8.70 4.15
C PHE A 70 5.03 9.31 4.97
N ARG A 71 4.70 10.13 5.98
CA ARG A 71 5.70 10.75 6.87
C ARG A 71 6.50 9.70 7.63
N ARG A 72 5.85 8.64 8.15
CA ARG A 72 6.51 7.52 8.83
C ARG A 72 7.53 6.85 7.91
N LEU A 73 7.14 6.49 6.68
CA LEU A 73 8.04 5.84 5.72
C LEU A 73 9.18 6.76 5.29
N LYS A 74 8.91 8.05 5.08
CA LYS A 74 9.94 9.03 4.73
C LYS A 74 10.96 9.19 5.86
N ALA A 75 10.50 9.31 7.11
CA ALA A 75 11.37 9.38 8.28
C ALA A 75 12.22 8.11 8.43
N ALA A 76 11.63 6.92 8.24
CA ALA A 76 12.35 5.65 8.28
C ALA A 76 13.41 5.52 7.17
N SER A 77 13.17 6.11 6.00
CA SER A 77 14.14 6.10 4.88
C SER A 77 15.30 7.08 5.06
N GLN A 78 15.13 8.14 5.87
CA GLN A 78 16.15 9.18 6.11
C GLN A 78 17.07 8.87 7.29
N GLN A 79 16.79 7.80 8.06
CA GLN A 79 17.59 7.38 9.22
C GLN A 79 18.64 6.30 8.88
N LYS A 80 18.88 6.02 7.60
CA LYS A 80 19.96 5.16 7.12
C LYS A 80 20.99 6.00 6.39
#